data_AF-A0AAU5IVY1-F1
#
_entry.id   AF-A0AAU5IVY1-F1
#
_cell.length_a   1.000
_cell.length_b   1.000
_cell.length_c   1.000
_cell.angle_alpha   90.00
_cell.angle_beta   90.00
_cell.angle_gamma   90.00
#
_symmetry.space_group_name_H-M   'P 1'
#
loop_
_entity.id
_entity.type
_entity.pdbx_description
1 polymer ?
#
loop_
_entity_poly.entity_id
_entity_poly.type
_entity_poly.pdbx_seq_one_letter_code
_entity_poly.pdbx_strand_id
1 'polypeptide(L)'
;MKRDLAPTTTVAAPAGTERPATRAAGPADAEGIIGLRSEFVLSEPLDTEWSALCSTQLARRLSPGGDARAQVALAPDGSVVSCALGLIHPVLPAPAYPKGLAARVHALATRPEFRRRGLAREVLSALLDRLQADGVTLFELHASEAAAPLYRDLGFTADPALMRMTRLVGAAARVGPPAGRVLLPPEEYASSVPKSTGSAFIFFTDRDNRPVQLRATYSEAHPWQFPGGTMDHGERPWQTAQRECREETGLDVAGPPRLLASVFGPPGGDWPYSTTGCVFDGGRLSDAQIRSIVLDPDEHDAVRVLTVKEWEPLMPSQDFARLDAVMTARLTGTTAYFDSWGWGNS
;
A
#
# COMPACT_ATOMS: atom_id res chain seq x y z
N MET A 1 -56.34 -35.54 -55.51
CA MET A 1 -56.01 -36.14 -54.21
C MET A 1 -55.00 -35.23 -53.54
N LYS A 2 -55.44 -34.45 -52.54
CA LYS A 2 -54.60 -33.51 -51.79
C LYS A 2 -53.51 -34.31 -51.05
N ARG A 3 -52.25 -33.91 -51.18
CA ARG A 3 -51.17 -34.30 -50.27
C ARG A 3 -50.54 -33.01 -49.78
N ASP A 4 -50.91 -32.66 -48.55
CA ASP A 4 -50.25 -31.64 -47.75
C ASP A 4 -48.80 -32.08 -47.51
N LEU A 5 -47.85 -31.27 -47.96
CA LEU A 5 -46.44 -31.37 -47.58
C LEU A 5 -46.22 -30.37 -46.45
N ALA A 6 -45.91 -30.92 -45.27
CA ALA A 6 -45.50 -30.15 -44.10
C ALA A 6 -44.29 -29.25 -44.44
N PRO A 7 -44.19 -28.04 -43.86
CA PRO A 7 -43.00 -27.22 -44.03
C PRO A 7 -41.82 -27.92 -43.37
N THR A 8 -40.80 -28.22 -44.18
CA THR A 8 -39.49 -28.62 -43.70
C THR A 8 -38.93 -27.48 -42.87
N THR A 9 -38.81 -27.69 -41.56
CA THR A 9 -38.01 -26.84 -40.68
C THR A 9 -36.57 -26.91 -41.18
N THR A 10 -36.17 -25.91 -41.97
CA THR A 10 -34.75 -25.65 -42.24
C THR A 10 -34.14 -25.30 -40.89
N VAL A 11 -33.45 -26.29 -40.30
CA VAL A 11 -32.52 -26.07 -39.20
C VAL A 11 -31.53 -25.02 -39.70
N ALA A 12 -31.57 -23.85 -39.09
CA ALA A 12 -30.59 -22.80 -39.32
C ALA A 12 -29.19 -23.41 -39.12
N ALA A 13 -28.31 -23.19 -40.09
CA ALA A 13 -26.90 -23.51 -39.99
C ALA A 13 -26.35 -22.93 -38.66
N PRO A 14 -25.46 -23.66 -37.94
CA PRO A 14 -24.89 -23.16 -36.70
C PRO A 14 -24.19 -21.83 -36.96
N ALA A 15 -24.50 -20.85 -36.13
CA ALA A 15 -23.93 -19.51 -36.18
C ALA A 15 -22.39 -19.55 -36.12
N GLY A 16 -21.76 -18.99 -37.14
CA GLY A 16 -20.54 -18.19 -37.03
C GLY A 16 -19.26 -18.88 -36.57
N THR A 17 -18.53 -19.44 -37.53
CA THR A 17 -17.07 -19.64 -37.55
C THR A 17 -16.29 -18.31 -37.59
N GLU A 18 -16.70 -17.31 -36.83
CA GLU A 18 -16.04 -16.00 -36.85
C GLU A 18 -14.77 -16.02 -36.00
N ARG A 19 -13.65 -15.52 -36.54
CA ARG A 19 -12.36 -15.51 -35.83
C ARG A 19 -12.45 -14.49 -34.68
N PRO A 20 -12.13 -14.88 -33.42
CA PRO A 20 -12.10 -13.96 -32.30
C PRO A 20 -11.29 -12.70 -32.60
N ALA A 21 -11.87 -11.53 -32.40
CA ALA A 21 -11.20 -10.25 -32.61
C ALA A 21 -10.23 -9.96 -31.46
N THR A 22 -9.04 -9.44 -31.77
CA THR A 22 -8.04 -9.06 -30.77
C THR A 22 -8.07 -7.56 -30.49
N ARG A 23 -7.90 -7.18 -29.22
CA ARG A 23 -7.77 -5.78 -28.80
C ARG A 23 -6.92 -5.63 -27.53
N ALA A 24 -6.47 -4.42 -27.29
CA ALA A 24 -5.86 -4.03 -26.02
C ALA A 24 -6.85 -4.28 -24.88
N ALA A 25 -6.35 -4.88 -23.80
CA ALA A 25 -7.14 -5.11 -22.60
C ALA A 25 -7.13 -3.87 -21.69
N GLY A 26 -8.26 -3.63 -21.02
CA GLY A 26 -8.43 -2.64 -19.97
C GLY A 26 -8.86 -3.29 -18.64
N PRO A 27 -9.16 -2.48 -17.61
CA PRO A 27 -9.50 -2.98 -16.27
C PRO A 27 -10.66 -3.99 -16.24
N ALA A 28 -11.65 -3.83 -17.13
CA ALA A 28 -12.81 -4.73 -17.23
C ALA A 28 -12.46 -6.15 -17.71
N ASP A 29 -11.31 -6.33 -18.37
CA ASP A 29 -10.88 -7.64 -18.87
C ASP A 29 -10.13 -8.46 -17.80
N ALA A 30 -9.84 -7.86 -16.63
CA ALA A 30 -8.99 -8.47 -15.62
C ALA A 30 -9.50 -9.83 -15.14
N GLU A 31 -10.81 -9.97 -14.92
CA GLU A 31 -11.42 -11.23 -14.48
C GLU A 31 -11.22 -12.34 -15.52
N GLY A 32 -11.45 -12.05 -16.81
CA GLY A 32 -11.24 -13.02 -17.89
C GLY A 32 -9.77 -13.43 -18.03
N ILE A 33 -8.83 -12.48 -17.88
CA ILE A 33 -7.39 -12.76 -17.91
C ILE A 33 -6.97 -13.63 -16.72
N ILE A 34 -7.46 -13.33 -15.51
CA ILE A 34 -7.17 -14.12 -14.31
C ILE A 34 -7.77 -15.52 -14.42
N GLY A 35 -8.97 -15.66 -14.97
CA GLY A 35 -9.58 -16.96 -15.25
C GLY A 35 -8.70 -17.83 -16.14
N LEU A 36 -8.26 -17.31 -17.30
CA LEU A 36 -7.37 -18.05 -18.19
C LEU A 36 -6.01 -18.36 -17.56
N ARG A 37 -5.46 -17.44 -16.76
CA ARG A 37 -4.20 -17.66 -16.03
C ARG A 37 -4.34 -18.76 -14.99
N SER A 38 -5.42 -18.74 -14.22
CA SER A 38 -5.73 -19.72 -13.17
C SER A 38 -5.83 -21.13 -13.77
N GLU A 39 -6.56 -21.27 -14.87
CA GLU A 39 -6.87 -22.57 -15.46
C GLU A 39 -5.73 -23.15 -16.31
N PHE A 40 -4.98 -22.32 -17.04
CA PHE A 40 -4.06 -22.81 -18.08
C PHE A 40 -2.59 -22.45 -17.89
N VAL A 41 -2.25 -21.58 -16.92
CA VAL A 41 -0.87 -21.12 -16.71
C VAL A 41 -0.32 -21.53 -15.36
N LEU A 42 -1.12 -21.48 -14.30
CA LEU A 42 -0.69 -21.92 -12.98
C LEU A 42 -0.68 -23.44 -12.85
N SER A 43 0.15 -23.95 -11.94
CA SER A 43 0.21 -25.37 -11.60
C SER A 43 -1.06 -25.84 -10.89
N GLU A 44 -1.69 -24.96 -10.13
CA GLU A 44 -2.95 -25.20 -9.43
C GLU A 44 -3.89 -24.02 -9.69
N PRO A 45 -5.19 -24.28 -9.93
CA PRO A 45 -6.16 -23.21 -10.09
C PRO A 45 -6.35 -22.45 -8.77
N LEU A 46 -6.58 -21.15 -8.89
CA LEU A 46 -6.97 -20.28 -7.79
C LEU A 46 -8.38 -20.61 -7.32
N ASP A 47 -8.61 -20.55 -6.02
CA ASP A 47 -9.96 -20.53 -5.46
C ASP A 47 -10.66 -19.18 -5.73
N THR A 48 -11.92 -19.07 -5.32
CA THR A 48 -12.75 -17.89 -5.54
C THR A 48 -12.17 -16.63 -4.89
N GLU A 49 -11.59 -16.75 -3.69
CA GLU A 49 -11.04 -15.61 -2.94
C GLU A 49 -9.79 -15.07 -3.64
N TRP A 50 -8.84 -15.95 -3.97
CA TRP A 50 -7.63 -15.57 -4.69
C TRP A 50 -7.93 -15.06 -6.11
N SER A 51 -8.93 -15.62 -6.79
CA SER A 51 -9.37 -15.15 -8.11
C SER A 51 -9.91 -13.72 -8.04
N ALA A 52 -10.75 -13.40 -7.05
CA ALA A 52 -11.29 -12.06 -6.86
C ALA A 52 -10.19 -11.04 -6.50
N LEU A 53 -9.26 -11.43 -5.60
CA LEU A 53 -8.13 -10.59 -5.21
C LEU A 53 -7.22 -10.29 -6.41
N CYS A 54 -6.81 -11.32 -7.15
CA CYS A 54 -5.97 -11.16 -8.33
C CYS A 54 -6.63 -10.30 -9.41
N SER A 55 -7.94 -10.48 -9.64
CA SER A 55 -8.69 -9.70 -10.64
C SER A 55 -8.72 -8.22 -10.26
N THR A 56 -8.99 -7.93 -8.99
CA THR A 56 -8.99 -6.56 -8.46
C THR A 56 -7.63 -5.89 -8.59
N GLN A 57 -6.55 -6.61 -8.29
CA GLN A 57 -5.19 -6.07 -8.42
C GLN A 57 -4.80 -5.84 -9.89
N LEU A 58 -5.11 -6.80 -10.76
CA LEU A 58 -4.81 -6.68 -12.19
C LEU A 58 -5.58 -5.51 -12.83
N ALA A 59 -6.84 -5.31 -12.47
CA ALA A 59 -7.65 -4.20 -12.97
C ALA A 59 -6.97 -2.83 -12.71
N ARG A 60 -6.41 -2.62 -11.50
CA ARG A 60 -5.68 -1.39 -11.17
C ARG A 60 -4.41 -1.22 -11.99
N ARG A 61 -3.68 -2.31 -12.23
CA ARG A 61 -2.42 -2.29 -12.98
C ARG A 61 -2.63 -2.08 -14.49
N LEU A 62 -3.81 -2.43 -15.00
CA LEU A 62 -4.22 -2.18 -16.40
C LEU A 62 -4.76 -0.76 -16.64
N SER A 63 -5.09 -0.01 -15.58
CA SER A 63 -5.50 1.39 -15.69
C SER A 63 -4.38 2.27 -16.28
N PRO A 64 -4.71 3.44 -16.87
CA PRO A 64 -3.71 4.41 -17.32
C PRO A 64 -2.70 4.74 -16.21
N GLY A 65 -1.41 4.74 -16.54
CA GLY A 65 -0.31 4.93 -15.57
C GLY A 65 0.08 3.67 -14.79
N GLY A 66 -0.67 2.58 -14.92
CA GLY A 66 -0.31 1.28 -14.37
C GLY A 66 0.83 0.60 -15.15
N ASP A 67 1.39 -0.43 -14.55
CA ASP A 67 2.56 -1.17 -15.04
C ASP A 67 2.22 -2.47 -15.78
N ALA A 68 0.93 -2.78 -15.98
CA ALA A 68 0.50 -3.92 -16.77
C ALA A 68 0.09 -3.52 -18.18
N ARG A 69 0.42 -4.37 -19.15
CA ARG A 69 -0.12 -4.34 -20.52
C ARG A 69 -0.68 -5.71 -20.84
N ALA A 70 -1.84 -5.73 -21.49
CA ALA A 70 -2.42 -6.97 -21.95
C ALA A 70 -3.10 -6.80 -23.30
N GLN A 71 -3.15 -7.91 -24.04
CA GLN A 71 -3.90 -8.07 -25.27
C GLN A 71 -4.84 -9.26 -25.08
N VAL A 72 -6.09 -9.12 -25.48
CA VAL A 72 -7.12 -10.16 -25.38
C VAL A 72 -7.75 -10.45 -26.74
N ALA A 73 -8.19 -11.69 -26.92
CA ALA A 73 -9.08 -12.10 -27.99
C ALA A 73 -10.44 -12.43 -27.38
N LEU A 74 -11.53 -11.95 -27.98
CA LEU A 74 -12.89 -12.14 -27.47
C LEU A 74 -13.71 -13.06 -28.38
N ALA A 75 -14.47 -13.96 -27.78
CA ALA A 75 -15.55 -14.65 -28.48
C ALA A 75 -16.72 -13.68 -28.78
N PRO A 76 -17.66 -14.07 -29.67
CA PRO A 76 -18.84 -13.25 -29.98
C PRO A 76 -19.71 -12.90 -28.76
N ASP A 77 -19.67 -13.73 -27.71
CA ASP A 77 -20.36 -13.49 -26.43
C ASP A 77 -19.63 -12.50 -25.50
N GLY A 78 -18.48 -11.97 -25.93
CA GLY A 78 -17.65 -11.04 -25.16
C GLY A 78 -16.68 -11.71 -24.19
N SER A 79 -16.68 -13.04 -24.08
CA SER A 79 -15.76 -13.75 -23.17
C SER A 79 -14.32 -13.74 -23.69
N VAL A 80 -13.36 -13.61 -22.77
CA VAL A 80 -11.93 -13.66 -23.10
C VAL A 80 -11.54 -15.11 -23.42
N VAL A 81 -11.16 -15.38 -24.67
CA VAL A 81 -10.78 -16.71 -25.15
C VAL A 81 -9.27 -16.88 -25.35
N SER A 82 -8.54 -15.78 -25.45
CA SER A 82 -7.08 -15.77 -25.40
C SER A 82 -6.57 -14.48 -24.77
N CYS A 83 -5.45 -14.56 -24.06
CA CYS A 83 -4.79 -13.38 -23.50
C CYS A 83 -3.28 -13.50 -23.56
N ALA A 84 -2.60 -12.35 -23.67
CA ALA A 84 -1.21 -12.16 -23.30
C ALA A 84 -1.13 -11.03 -22.26
N LEU A 85 -0.44 -11.26 -21.15
CA LEU A 85 -0.25 -10.30 -20.06
C LEU A 85 1.24 -10.08 -19.82
N GLY A 86 1.68 -8.83 -19.92
CA GLY A 86 3.02 -8.37 -19.56
C GLY A 86 3.00 -7.44 -18.36
N LEU A 87 3.94 -7.60 -17.44
CA LEU A 87 4.17 -6.69 -16.31
C LEU A 87 5.52 -6.01 -16.46
N ILE A 88 5.51 -4.68 -16.49
CA ILE A 88 6.70 -3.83 -16.58
C ILE A 88 7.31 -3.70 -15.19
N HIS A 89 8.63 -3.81 -15.09
CA HIS A 89 9.37 -3.58 -13.86
C HIS A 89 10.72 -2.91 -14.13
N PRO A 90 11.20 -2.06 -13.21
CA PRO A 90 12.49 -1.42 -13.36
C PRO A 90 13.64 -2.41 -13.13
N VAL A 91 14.72 -2.24 -13.87
CA VAL A 91 16.01 -2.91 -13.73
C VAL A 91 17.12 -1.87 -13.83
N LEU A 92 18.35 -2.21 -13.41
CA LEU A 92 19.48 -1.30 -13.62
C LEU A 92 19.70 -1.08 -15.12
N PRO A 93 19.90 0.16 -15.60
CA PRO A 93 20.23 0.40 -17.00
C PRO A 93 21.46 -0.37 -17.47
N ALA A 94 21.40 -0.87 -18.70
CA ALA A 94 22.54 -1.49 -19.38
C ALA A 94 22.56 -1.06 -20.85
N PRO A 95 23.68 -1.21 -21.59
CA PRO A 95 23.73 -0.85 -23.01
C PRO A 95 22.63 -1.49 -23.87
N ALA A 96 22.21 -2.72 -23.56
CA ALA A 96 21.12 -3.41 -24.26
C ALA A 96 19.71 -2.91 -23.88
N TYR A 97 19.57 -2.22 -22.74
CA TYR A 97 18.30 -1.68 -22.24
C TYR A 97 18.54 -0.39 -21.44
N PRO A 98 18.86 0.73 -22.12
CA PRO A 98 19.38 1.94 -21.48
C PRO A 98 18.36 2.67 -20.60
N LYS A 99 17.06 2.39 -20.77
CA LYS A 99 15.99 2.94 -19.92
C LYS A 99 15.83 2.20 -18.59
N GLY A 100 16.51 1.07 -18.40
CA GLY A 100 16.35 0.26 -17.19
C GLY A 100 14.91 -0.29 -17.03
N LEU A 101 14.26 -0.65 -18.13
CA LEU A 101 12.90 -1.19 -18.12
C LEU A 101 12.88 -2.59 -18.74
N ALA A 102 12.32 -3.53 -17.99
CA ALA A 102 12.05 -4.89 -18.44
C ALA A 102 10.55 -5.18 -18.36
N ALA A 103 10.05 -6.05 -19.22
CA ALA A 103 8.70 -6.59 -19.09
C ALA A 103 8.75 -8.11 -19.07
N ARG A 104 8.05 -8.68 -18.09
CA ARG A 104 7.87 -10.13 -18.01
C ARG A 104 6.50 -10.51 -18.55
N VAL A 105 6.44 -11.49 -19.44
CA VAL A 105 5.18 -12.13 -19.85
C VAL A 105 4.73 -13.06 -18.73
N HIS A 106 3.67 -12.67 -18.04
CA HIS A 106 3.12 -13.35 -16.86
C HIS A 106 2.04 -14.37 -17.20
N ALA A 107 1.33 -14.19 -18.31
CA ALA A 107 0.36 -15.15 -18.80
C ALA A 107 0.28 -15.09 -20.33
N LEU A 108 0.33 -16.24 -20.97
CA LEU A 108 -0.08 -16.44 -22.36
C LEU A 108 -0.97 -17.68 -22.38
N ALA A 109 -2.25 -17.48 -22.69
CA ALA A 109 -3.23 -18.56 -22.66
C ALA A 109 -4.23 -18.42 -23.80
N THR A 110 -4.69 -19.57 -24.29
CA THR A 110 -5.77 -19.70 -25.26
C THR A 110 -6.62 -20.90 -24.87
N ARG A 111 -7.93 -20.69 -24.75
CA ARG A 111 -8.90 -21.77 -24.49
C ARG A 111 -8.75 -22.90 -25.51
N PRO A 112 -8.79 -24.18 -25.10
CA PRO A 112 -8.54 -25.32 -25.98
C PRO A 112 -9.27 -25.29 -27.33
N GLU A 113 -10.54 -24.94 -27.33
CA GLU A 113 -11.43 -24.89 -28.50
C GLU A 113 -11.08 -23.78 -29.51
N PHE A 114 -10.25 -22.80 -29.10
CA PHE A 114 -9.75 -21.71 -29.94
C PHE A 114 -8.26 -21.85 -30.31
N ARG A 115 -7.59 -22.94 -29.91
CA ARG A 115 -6.18 -23.20 -30.24
C ARG A 115 -5.97 -23.49 -31.73
N ARG A 116 -4.72 -23.40 -32.19
CA ARG A 116 -4.29 -23.63 -33.59
C ARG A 116 -4.92 -22.67 -34.62
N ARG A 117 -5.51 -21.56 -34.15
CA ARG A 117 -6.05 -20.46 -34.99
C ARG A 117 -5.14 -19.23 -35.06
N GLY A 118 -3.89 -19.34 -34.60
CA GLY A 118 -2.92 -18.24 -34.59
C GLY A 118 -3.08 -17.20 -33.48
N LEU A 119 -4.14 -17.29 -32.65
CA LEU A 119 -4.46 -16.28 -31.62
C LEU A 119 -3.31 -16.02 -30.64
N ALA A 120 -2.65 -17.04 -30.10
CA ALA A 120 -1.54 -16.87 -29.17
C ALA A 120 -0.40 -16.03 -29.76
N ARG A 121 -0.06 -16.23 -31.04
CA ARG A 121 0.96 -15.44 -31.74
C ARG A 121 0.49 -13.99 -31.91
N GLU A 122 -0.76 -13.80 -32.31
CA GLU A 122 -1.35 -12.48 -32.53
C GLU A 122 -1.40 -11.65 -31.25
N VAL A 123 -1.95 -12.21 -30.15
CA VAL A 123 -2.05 -11.47 -28.88
C VAL A 123 -0.67 -11.19 -28.27
N LEU A 124 0.28 -12.11 -28.43
CA LEU A 124 1.63 -11.92 -27.92
C LEU A 124 2.39 -10.87 -28.74
N SER A 125 2.32 -10.90 -30.07
CA SER A 125 3.01 -9.92 -30.92
C SER A 125 2.51 -8.51 -30.61
N ALA A 126 1.19 -8.33 -30.55
CA ALA A 126 0.59 -7.04 -30.20
C ALA A 126 0.94 -6.57 -28.77
N LEU A 127 1.08 -7.48 -27.81
CA LEU A 127 1.58 -7.15 -26.48
C LEU A 127 3.03 -6.63 -26.54
N LEU A 128 3.92 -7.31 -27.27
CA LEU A 128 5.33 -6.92 -27.38
C LEU A 128 5.48 -5.55 -28.07
N ASP A 129 4.73 -5.31 -29.15
CA ASP A 129 4.72 -4.01 -29.84
C ASP A 129 4.32 -2.87 -28.89
N ARG A 130 3.30 -3.11 -28.06
CA ARG A 130 2.82 -2.12 -27.09
C ARG A 130 3.82 -1.86 -25.97
N LEU A 131 4.44 -2.91 -25.44
CA LEU A 131 5.49 -2.79 -24.43
C LEU A 131 6.74 -2.07 -25.00
N GLN A 132 7.08 -2.32 -26.26
CA GLN A 132 8.16 -1.62 -26.95
C GLN A 132 7.83 -0.12 -27.13
N ALA A 133 6.57 0.21 -27.46
CA ALA A 133 6.11 1.61 -27.51
C ALA A 133 6.21 2.31 -26.14
N ASP A 134 6.04 1.57 -25.03
CA ASP A 134 6.28 2.06 -23.67
C ASP A 134 7.79 2.18 -23.33
N GLY A 135 8.69 1.85 -24.26
CA GLY A 135 10.13 1.97 -24.10
C GLY A 135 10.81 0.76 -23.44
N VAL A 136 10.10 -0.36 -23.31
CA VAL A 136 10.70 -1.63 -22.86
C VAL A 136 11.55 -2.22 -23.99
N THR A 137 12.78 -2.64 -23.68
CA THR A 137 13.66 -3.32 -24.64
C THR A 137 14.20 -4.65 -24.12
N LEU A 138 13.92 -5.00 -22.86
CA LEU A 138 14.19 -6.32 -22.30
C LEU A 138 12.88 -7.05 -22.04
N PHE A 139 12.69 -8.20 -22.69
CA PHE A 139 11.50 -9.03 -22.54
C PHE A 139 11.87 -10.37 -21.92
N GLU A 140 11.17 -10.73 -20.86
CA GLU A 140 11.39 -11.99 -20.15
C GLU A 140 10.13 -12.84 -20.19
N LEU A 141 10.30 -14.16 -20.25
CA LEU A 141 9.19 -15.08 -20.11
C LEU A 141 9.66 -16.42 -19.55
N HIS A 142 8.70 -17.20 -19.06
CA HIS A 142 8.91 -18.60 -18.79
C HIS A 142 8.16 -19.42 -19.85
N ALA A 143 8.90 -20.20 -20.64
CA ALA A 143 8.33 -21.04 -21.67
C ALA A 143 8.18 -22.48 -21.16
N SER A 144 6.98 -23.04 -21.30
CA SER A 144 6.84 -24.50 -21.32
C SER A 144 7.46 -25.07 -22.59
N GLU A 145 7.86 -26.34 -22.57
CA GLU A 145 8.43 -27.01 -23.76
C GLU A 145 7.52 -26.90 -24.98
N ALA A 146 6.20 -27.02 -24.76
CA ALA A 146 5.19 -26.92 -25.82
C ALA A 146 5.07 -25.51 -26.42
N ALA A 147 5.38 -24.45 -25.66
CA ALA A 147 5.30 -23.06 -26.11
C ALA A 147 6.63 -22.50 -26.63
N ALA A 148 7.75 -23.16 -26.35
CA ALA A 148 9.09 -22.72 -26.76
C ALA A 148 9.26 -22.42 -28.26
N PRO A 149 8.67 -23.20 -29.21
CA PRO A 149 8.76 -22.87 -30.63
C PRO A 149 8.13 -21.51 -30.99
N LEU A 150 6.98 -21.19 -30.39
CA LEU A 150 6.29 -19.91 -30.64
C LEU A 150 7.16 -18.73 -30.22
N TYR A 151 7.81 -18.82 -29.05
CA TYR A 151 8.65 -17.73 -28.54
C TYR A 151 9.93 -17.58 -29.37
N ARG A 152 10.55 -18.69 -29.81
CA ARG A 152 11.73 -18.64 -30.69
C ARG A 152 11.43 -17.94 -32.02
N ASP A 153 10.27 -18.21 -32.62
CA ASP A 153 9.84 -17.53 -33.86
C ASP A 153 9.62 -16.03 -33.67
N LEU A 154 9.43 -15.56 -32.43
CA LEU A 154 9.28 -14.16 -32.07
C LEU A 154 10.59 -13.53 -31.57
N GLY A 155 11.73 -14.23 -31.74
CA GLY A 155 13.05 -13.71 -31.41
C GLY A 155 13.52 -13.94 -29.98
N PHE A 156 12.77 -14.70 -29.16
CA PHE A 156 13.24 -15.08 -27.83
C PHE A 156 14.31 -16.16 -27.91
N THR A 157 15.41 -15.94 -27.20
CA THR A 157 16.49 -16.91 -27.01
C THR A 157 16.56 -17.35 -25.55
N ALA A 158 16.91 -18.61 -25.31
CA ALA A 158 17.15 -19.09 -23.96
C ALA A 158 18.47 -18.49 -23.43
N ASP A 159 18.43 -17.95 -22.21
CA ASP A 159 19.61 -17.43 -21.52
C ASP A 159 19.80 -18.18 -20.20
N PRO A 160 20.83 -19.04 -20.08
CA PRO A 160 21.14 -19.76 -18.85
C PRO A 160 21.46 -18.85 -17.65
N ALA A 161 21.91 -17.60 -17.88
CA ALA A 161 22.19 -16.65 -16.81
C ALA A 161 20.92 -16.05 -16.20
N LEU A 162 19.79 -16.08 -16.93
CA LEU A 162 18.48 -15.57 -16.48
C LEU A 162 17.53 -16.68 -16.02
N MET A 163 18.08 -17.83 -15.61
CA MET A 163 17.33 -18.93 -15.02
C MET A 163 16.56 -18.50 -13.77
N ARG A 164 15.27 -18.82 -13.71
CA ARG A 164 14.43 -18.50 -12.55
C ARG A 164 14.59 -19.54 -11.44
N MET A 165 15.21 -19.14 -10.34
CA MET A 165 15.22 -19.90 -9.08
C MET A 165 14.28 -19.24 -8.07
N THR A 166 13.49 -20.03 -7.34
CA THR A 166 12.50 -19.51 -6.38
C THR A 166 12.76 -20.08 -4.99
N ARG A 167 12.85 -19.21 -3.98
CA ARG A 167 12.83 -19.57 -2.57
C ARG A 167 11.66 -18.85 -1.91
N LEU A 168 10.69 -19.61 -1.42
CA LEU A 168 9.55 -19.06 -0.67
C LEU A 168 9.91 -19.05 0.82
N VAL A 169 9.89 -17.88 1.44
CA VAL A 169 10.09 -17.74 2.90
C VAL A 169 8.72 -17.46 3.52
N GLY A 170 8.28 -18.35 4.42
CA GLY A 170 7.02 -18.18 5.13
C GLY A 170 5.77 -18.28 4.23
N ALA A 171 5.55 -19.42 3.56
CA ALA A 171 4.20 -19.76 3.13
C ALA A 171 3.36 -19.99 4.40
N ALA A 172 2.76 -18.93 4.94
CA ALA A 172 2.00 -18.98 6.17
C ALA A 172 0.74 -19.82 5.99
N ALA A 173 0.40 -20.54 7.05
CA ALA A 173 -0.66 -21.53 7.20
C ALA A 173 -1.94 -21.26 6.40
N ARG A 174 -2.51 -22.32 5.84
CA ARG A 174 -3.94 -22.38 5.55
C ARG A 174 -4.68 -22.03 6.84
N VAL A 175 -5.49 -20.96 6.82
CA VAL A 175 -6.37 -20.62 7.93
C VAL A 175 -7.32 -21.80 8.13
N GLY A 176 -7.18 -22.50 9.27
CA GLY A 176 -8.13 -23.53 9.65
C GLY A 176 -9.52 -22.91 9.90
N PRO A 177 -10.61 -23.69 9.81
CA PRO A 177 -11.93 -23.18 10.19
C PRO A 177 -11.84 -22.59 11.60
N PRO A 178 -12.52 -21.47 11.89
CA PRO A 178 -12.43 -20.81 13.18
C PRO A 178 -12.70 -21.82 14.27
N ALA A 179 -11.70 -22.09 15.12
CA ALA A 179 -11.90 -22.81 16.36
C ALA A 179 -12.98 -22.04 17.10
N GLY A 180 -14.17 -22.65 17.25
CA GLY A 180 -15.41 -22.00 17.67
C GLY A 180 -15.25 -21.16 18.93
N ARG A 181 -14.73 -19.94 18.77
CA ARG A 181 -14.55 -18.98 19.84
C ARG A 181 -15.94 -18.50 20.16
N VAL A 182 -16.37 -18.78 21.38
CA VAL A 182 -17.48 -18.07 21.98
C VAL A 182 -17.03 -16.62 22.09
N LEU A 183 -17.59 -15.76 21.24
CA LEU A 183 -17.42 -14.32 21.36
C LEU A 183 -18.14 -13.89 22.64
N LEU A 184 -17.39 -13.37 23.61
CA LEU A 184 -18.00 -12.68 24.74
C LEU A 184 -18.85 -11.52 24.21
N PRO A 185 -19.95 -11.16 24.90
CA PRO A 185 -20.63 -9.89 24.65
C PRO A 185 -19.62 -8.73 24.61
N PRO A 186 -19.81 -7.71 23.74
CA PRO A 186 -18.83 -6.64 23.53
C PRO A 186 -18.36 -5.95 24.82
N GLU A 187 -19.27 -5.75 25.79
CA GLU A 187 -18.96 -5.12 27.08
C GLU A 187 -18.08 -5.99 27.98
N GLU A 188 -18.34 -7.30 28.00
CA GLU A 188 -17.52 -8.28 28.72
C GLU A 188 -16.13 -8.42 28.09
N TYR A 189 -16.07 -8.42 26.76
CA TYR A 189 -14.80 -8.43 26.04
C TYR A 189 -13.98 -7.16 26.30
N ALA A 190 -14.60 -5.97 26.17
CA ALA A 190 -13.96 -4.68 26.45
C ALA A 190 -13.44 -4.60 27.90
N SER A 191 -14.16 -5.18 28.85
CA SER A 191 -13.72 -5.27 30.25
C SER A 191 -12.56 -6.24 30.46
N SER A 192 -12.38 -7.23 29.58
CA SER A 192 -11.30 -8.22 29.66
C SER A 192 -9.98 -7.76 29.05
N VAL A 193 -10.00 -6.81 28.11
CA VAL A 193 -8.79 -6.36 27.39
C VAL A 193 -8.01 -5.30 28.19
N PRO A 194 -6.70 -5.13 27.91
CA PRO A 194 -5.93 -4.01 28.46
C PRO A 194 -6.57 -2.67 28.09
N LYS A 195 -6.57 -1.74 29.05
CA LYS A 195 -7.07 -0.38 28.86
C LYS A 195 -5.87 0.54 28.66
N SER A 196 -5.99 1.46 27.71
CA SER A 196 -4.96 2.45 27.44
C SER A 196 -5.60 3.83 27.38
N THR A 197 -4.97 4.82 27.99
CA THR A 197 -5.28 6.23 27.71
C THR A 197 -4.57 6.67 26.45
N GLY A 198 -5.19 7.61 25.73
CA GLY A 198 -4.67 8.21 24.52
C GLY A 198 -4.17 9.62 24.77
N SER A 199 -3.08 10.03 24.11
CA SER A 199 -2.60 11.41 24.10
C SER A 199 -2.15 11.82 22.70
N ALA A 200 -2.10 13.12 22.43
CA ALA A 200 -1.60 13.60 21.16
C ALA A 200 -0.97 15.00 21.25
N PHE A 201 0.07 15.21 20.46
CA PHE A 201 0.93 16.39 20.53
C PHE A 201 1.24 16.95 19.15
N ILE A 202 1.55 18.25 19.10
CA ILE A 202 2.05 18.94 17.92
C ILE A 202 3.51 19.33 18.11
N PHE A 203 4.35 18.92 17.15
CA PHE A 203 5.75 19.31 17.11
C PHE A 203 5.99 20.43 16.11
N PHE A 204 6.51 21.56 16.58
CA PHE A 204 6.91 22.68 15.75
C PHE A 204 8.42 22.88 15.72
N THR A 205 8.90 23.40 14.60
CA THR A 205 10.21 24.06 14.55
C THR A 205 10.04 25.51 14.11
N ASP A 206 11.08 26.32 14.29
CA ASP A 206 11.18 27.59 13.56
C ASP A 206 11.66 27.37 12.10
N ARG A 207 12.02 28.47 11.43
CA ARG A 207 12.55 28.47 10.05
C ARG A 207 13.94 27.83 9.94
N ASP A 208 14.72 27.83 11.01
CA ASP A 208 16.06 27.25 11.09
C ASP A 208 16.06 25.79 11.56
N ASN A 209 14.87 25.18 11.69
CA ASN A 209 14.63 23.83 12.22
C ASN A 209 15.06 23.66 13.70
N ARG A 210 14.95 24.72 14.49
CA ARG A 210 15.10 24.67 15.94
C ARG A 210 13.77 24.27 16.59
N PRO A 211 13.71 23.22 17.42
CA PRO A 211 12.49 22.82 18.11
C PRO A 211 11.92 23.91 19.02
N VAL A 212 10.59 24.01 19.03
CA VAL A 212 9.83 24.84 19.96
C VAL A 212 9.32 23.98 21.11
N GLN A 213 9.64 24.34 22.36
CA GLN A 213 9.10 23.68 23.55
C GLN A 213 8.39 24.69 24.45
N LEU A 214 7.37 24.21 25.17
CA LEU A 214 6.66 24.93 26.21
C LEU A 214 7.15 24.43 27.58
N ARG A 215 7.27 25.34 28.55
CA ARG A 215 7.68 24.96 29.91
C ARG A 215 6.46 24.68 30.78
N ALA A 216 6.34 23.45 31.27
CA ALA A 216 5.25 23.03 32.14
C ALA A 216 5.37 23.69 33.54
N THR A 217 4.25 24.15 34.10
CA THR A 217 4.18 24.72 35.46
C THR A 217 4.02 23.64 36.53
N TYR A 218 3.51 22.46 36.16
CA TYR A 218 3.13 21.40 37.09
C TYR A 218 4.19 20.28 37.23
N SER A 219 5.28 20.31 36.46
CA SER A 219 6.28 19.26 36.44
C SER A 219 7.70 19.83 36.46
N GLU A 220 8.38 19.70 37.60
CA GLU A 220 9.82 20.01 37.68
C GLU A 220 10.68 18.91 37.03
N ALA A 221 10.20 17.67 37.03
CA ALA A 221 10.92 16.52 36.49
C ALA A 221 10.93 16.50 34.96
N HIS A 222 9.83 16.91 34.32
CA HIS A 222 9.66 16.95 32.86
C HIS A 222 9.26 18.36 32.42
N PRO A 223 10.18 19.33 32.52
CA PRO A 223 9.83 20.74 32.45
C PRO A 223 9.51 21.22 31.04
N TRP A 224 9.93 20.53 29.98
CA TRP A 224 9.77 21.01 28.59
C TRP A 224 9.03 20.02 27.71
N GLN A 225 7.90 20.43 27.16
CA GLN A 225 7.01 19.59 26.37
C GLN A 225 6.57 20.22 25.05
N PHE A 226 6.02 19.37 24.19
CA PHE A 226 5.28 19.79 23.00
C PHE A 226 3.88 20.21 23.43
N PRO A 227 3.22 21.15 22.74
CA PRO A 227 1.80 21.37 22.94
C PRO A 227 1.01 20.09 22.70
N GLY A 228 0.13 19.72 23.62
CA GLY A 228 -0.60 18.48 23.55
C GLY A 228 -0.93 17.86 24.91
N GLY A 229 -1.96 17.02 24.89
CA GLY A 229 -2.55 16.49 26.12
C GLY A 229 -3.29 15.18 25.92
N THR A 230 -4.16 14.89 26.86
CA THR A 230 -4.92 13.63 26.91
C THR A 230 -6.14 13.72 26.01
N MET A 231 -6.48 12.62 25.33
CA MET A 231 -7.65 12.54 24.47
C MET A 231 -8.95 12.54 25.29
N ASP A 232 -9.92 13.33 24.85
CA ASP A 232 -11.29 13.23 25.35
C ASP A 232 -12.01 12.01 24.75
N HIS A 233 -13.09 11.59 25.41
CA HIS A 233 -13.92 10.50 24.93
C HIS A 233 -14.46 10.77 23.51
N GLY A 234 -14.08 9.90 22.57
CA GLY A 234 -14.53 9.97 21.18
C GLY A 234 -13.69 10.87 20.27
N GLU A 235 -12.67 11.57 20.80
CA GLU A 235 -11.72 12.28 19.96
C GLU A 235 -10.81 11.33 19.19
N ARG A 236 -10.38 11.77 18.01
CA ARG A 236 -9.27 11.16 17.27
C ARG A 236 -7.97 11.85 17.70
N PRO A 237 -6.81 11.16 17.66
CA PRO A 237 -5.53 11.76 18.08
C PRO A 237 -5.22 13.10 17.39
N TRP A 238 -5.55 13.25 16.10
CA TRP A 238 -5.35 14.52 15.40
C TRP A 238 -6.24 15.65 15.92
N GLN A 239 -7.49 15.35 16.30
CA GLN A 239 -8.41 16.34 16.85
C GLN A 239 -7.94 16.81 18.23
N THR A 240 -7.50 15.87 19.07
CA THR A 240 -6.88 16.18 20.37
C THR A 240 -5.66 17.08 20.18
N ALA A 241 -4.72 16.72 19.30
CA ALA A 241 -3.54 17.53 19.08
C ALA A 241 -3.87 18.96 18.58
N GLN A 242 -4.91 19.13 17.77
CA GLN A 242 -5.37 20.45 17.32
C GLN A 242 -6.03 21.26 18.44
N ARG A 243 -6.88 20.62 19.26
CA ARG A 243 -7.55 21.26 20.40
C ARG A 243 -6.52 21.77 21.40
N GLU A 244 -5.68 20.87 21.88
CA GLU A 244 -4.65 21.16 22.88
C GLU A 244 -3.67 22.23 22.39
N CYS A 245 -3.20 22.14 21.13
CA CYS A 245 -2.33 23.16 20.56
C CYS A 245 -3.00 24.55 20.54
N ARG A 246 -4.29 24.63 20.24
CA ARG A 246 -5.02 25.89 20.25
C ARG A 246 -5.21 26.42 21.68
N GLU A 247 -5.53 25.55 22.63
CA GLU A 247 -5.75 25.90 24.04
C GLU A 247 -4.44 26.40 24.68
N GLU A 248 -3.35 25.67 24.49
CA GLU A 248 -2.06 25.95 25.14
C GLU A 248 -1.22 27.05 24.45
N THR A 249 -1.46 27.34 23.17
CA THR A 249 -0.60 28.29 22.41
C THR A 249 -1.36 29.35 21.63
N GLY A 250 -2.67 29.19 21.43
CA GLY A 250 -3.45 30.01 20.51
C GLY A 250 -3.20 29.75 19.02
N LEU A 251 -2.35 28.77 18.66
CA LEU A 251 -2.03 28.44 17.27
C LEU A 251 -2.97 27.38 16.70
N ASP A 252 -3.48 27.64 15.50
CA ASP A 252 -4.21 26.65 14.70
C ASP A 252 -3.26 25.86 13.79
N VAL A 253 -3.40 24.53 13.77
CA VAL A 253 -2.64 23.65 12.89
C VAL A 253 -3.49 23.17 11.73
N ALA A 254 -3.07 23.52 10.51
CA ALA A 254 -3.78 23.18 9.29
C ALA A 254 -3.13 22.01 8.53
N GLY A 255 -3.94 21.33 7.72
CA GLY A 255 -3.48 20.31 6.78
C GLY A 255 -3.71 18.87 7.24
N PRO A 256 -3.39 17.89 6.38
CA PRO A 256 -3.48 16.48 6.75
C PRO A 256 -2.40 16.15 7.80
N PRO A 257 -2.72 15.32 8.82
CA PRO A 257 -1.76 14.94 9.85
C PRO A 257 -0.58 14.16 9.26
N ARG A 258 0.65 14.61 9.55
CA ARG A 258 1.87 13.83 9.34
C ARG A 258 2.36 13.33 10.69
N LEU A 259 2.35 12.01 10.90
CA LEU A 259 2.80 11.39 12.15
C LEU A 259 4.34 11.36 12.20
N LEU A 260 4.91 12.03 13.20
CA LEU A 260 6.35 11.99 13.47
C LEU A 260 6.71 10.88 14.44
N ALA A 261 5.86 10.60 15.43
CA ALA A 261 6.09 9.51 16.35
C ALA A 261 4.82 8.88 16.90
N SER A 262 4.92 7.58 17.17
CA SER A 262 3.99 6.85 18.03
C SER A 262 4.67 6.53 19.36
N VAL A 263 3.92 6.67 20.42
CA VAL A 263 4.39 6.48 21.80
C VAL A 263 3.57 5.38 22.44
N PHE A 264 4.23 4.52 23.21
CA PHE A 264 3.60 3.58 24.12
C PHE A 264 4.30 3.65 25.48
N GLY A 265 3.53 3.70 26.55
CA GLY A 265 4.00 3.59 27.92
C GLY A 265 3.28 2.43 28.63
N PRO A 266 4.00 1.53 29.31
CA PRO A 266 3.36 0.50 30.14
C PRO A 266 2.64 1.13 31.34
N PRO A 267 1.67 0.42 31.96
CA PRO A 267 1.11 0.85 33.24
C PRO A 267 2.21 0.88 34.31
N GLY A 268 2.11 1.81 35.25
CA GLY A 268 3.14 2.06 36.28
C GLY A 268 2.55 2.31 37.68
N GLY A 269 3.41 2.63 38.64
CA GLY A 269 3.03 2.74 40.06
C GLY A 269 1.90 3.73 40.34
N ASP A 270 2.02 4.94 39.78
CA ASP A 270 1.03 6.01 40.00
C ASP A 270 -0.06 6.08 38.92
N TRP A 271 0.04 5.25 37.86
CA TRP A 271 -0.91 5.24 36.75
C TRP A 271 -1.26 3.83 36.27
N PRO A 272 -2.51 3.36 36.45
CA PRO A 272 -2.86 1.94 36.27
C PRO A 272 -3.09 1.51 34.82
N TYR A 273 -3.06 2.44 33.85
CA TYR A 273 -3.34 2.17 32.44
C TYR A 273 -2.09 2.31 31.59
N SER A 274 -2.03 1.57 30.48
CA SER A 274 -1.07 1.90 29.42
C SER A 274 -1.36 3.29 28.87
N THR A 275 -0.35 3.95 28.32
CA THR A 275 -0.52 5.20 27.57
C THR A 275 -0.13 4.96 26.12
N THR A 276 -0.90 5.52 25.19
CA THR A 276 -0.57 5.53 23.76
C THR A 276 -0.63 6.97 23.28
N GLY A 277 0.44 7.45 22.66
CA GLY A 277 0.57 8.84 22.22
C GLY A 277 0.88 8.96 20.73
N CYS A 278 0.45 10.07 20.12
CA CYS A 278 0.85 10.44 18.76
C CYS A 278 1.48 11.83 18.74
N VAL A 279 2.61 12.00 18.04
CA VAL A 279 3.22 13.32 17.80
C VAL A 279 3.11 13.64 16.32
N PHE A 280 2.49 14.76 15.98
CA PHE A 280 2.28 15.21 14.60
C PHE A 280 3.17 16.40 14.24
N ASP A 281 3.53 16.52 12.96
CA ASP A 281 4.27 17.67 12.42
C ASP A 281 3.36 18.89 12.31
N GLY A 282 3.61 19.89 13.16
CA GLY A 282 2.96 21.21 13.12
C GLY A 282 3.58 22.16 12.08
N GLY A 283 4.69 21.76 11.46
CA GLY A 283 5.37 22.56 10.45
C GLY A 283 6.37 23.56 11.02
N ARG A 284 6.69 24.59 10.22
CA ARG A 284 7.66 25.63 10.56
C ARG A 284 6.94 26.92 10.92
N LEU A 285 7.15 27.41 12.14
CA LEU A 285 6.66 28.71 12.59
C LEU A 285 7.59 29.84 12.13
N SER A 286 7.00 30.96 11.75
CA SER A 286 7.71 32.23 11.60
C SER A 286 7.92 32.91 12.95
N ASP A 287 8.88 33.83 13.03
CA ASP A 287 9.11 34.62 14.26
C ASP A 287 7.86 35.40 14.71
N ALA A 288 7.01 35.81 13.75
CA ALA A 288 5.75 36.47 14.06
C ALA A 288 4.76 35.52 14.73
N GLN A 289 4.67 34.27 14.27
CA GLN A 289 3.83 33.24 14.90
C GLN A 289 4.38 32.83 16.28
N ILE A 290 5.70 32.70 16.42
CA ILE A 290 6.31 32.40 17.73
C ILE A 290 6.01 33.51 18.73
N ARG A 291 6.10 34.79 18.32
CA ARG A 291 5.74 35.93 19.17
C ARG A 291 4.25 36.07 19.47
N SER A 292 3.38 35.46 18.66
CA SER A 292 1.93 35.49 18.89
C SER A 292 1.44 34.35 19.78
N ILE A 293 2.32 33.45 20.23
CA ILE A 293 1.94 32.38 21.15
C ILE A 293 1.43 33.01 22.45
N VAL A 294 0.22 32.62 22.84
CA VAL A 294 -0.39 32.95 24.13
C VAL A 294 -0.49 31.65 24.90
N LEU A 295 0.28 31.56 25.99
CA LEU A 295 0.29 30.38 26.83
C LEU A 295 -0.92 30.34 27.74
N ASP A 296 -1.46 29.13 27.96
CA ASP A 296 -2.31 28.88 29.10
C ASP A 296 -1.46 28.94 30.38
N PRO A 297 -1.67 29.93 31.28
CA PRO A 297 -0.86 30.10 32.48
C PRO A 297 -1.02 28.98 33.52
N ASP A 298 -2.10 28.20 33.46
CA ASP A 298 -2.31 27.09 34.39
C ASP A 298 -1.41 25.90 34.01
N GLU A 299 -1.01 25.78 32.74
CA GLU A 299 -0.19 24.69 32.24
C GLU A 299 1.25 25.10 31.88
N HIS A 300 1.45 26.30 31.35
CA HIS A 300 2.70 26.74 30.75
C HIS A 300 3.07 28.19 31.06
N ASP A 301 4.35 28.44 31.36
CA ASP A 301 4.83 29.78 31.71
C ASP A 301 5.98 30.31 30.81
N ALA A 302 6.50 29.50 29.90
CA ALA A 302 7.55 29.91 28.97
C ALA A 302 7.52 29.15 27.65
N VAL A 303 7.93 29.82 26.57
CA VAL A 303 8.25 29.22 25.25
C VAL A 303 9.72 29.45 24.96
N ARG A 304 10.42 28.42 24.46
CA ARG A 304 11.78 28.58 23.93
C ARG A 304 11.93 27.89 22.59
N VAL A 305 12.83 28.46 21.79
CA VAL A 305 13.24 27.95 20.49
C VAL A 305 14.75 27.84 20.49
N LEU A 306 15.26 26.62 20.63
CA LEU A 306 16.70 26.34 20.77
C LEU A 306 17.13 25.27 19.77
N THR A 307 18.42 25.21 19.46
CA THR A 307 18.96 24.06 18.72
C THR A 307 18.79 22.77 19.53
N VAL A 308 18.76 21.62 18.86
CA VAL A 308 18.67 20.31 19.55
C VAL A 308 19.75 20.18 20.62
N LYS A 309 21.00 20.55 20.32
CA LYS A 309 22.10 20.46 21.29
C LYS A 309 21.92 21.36 22.52
N GLU A 310 21.28 22.53 22.37
CA GLU A 310 21.00 23.43 23.49
C GLU A 310 19.87 22.92 24.39
N TRP A 311 19.04 21.99 23.90
CA TRP A 311 17.99 21.34 24.69
C TRP A 311 18.52 20.25 25.63
N GLU A 312 19.61 19.59 25.27
CA GLU A 312 20.22 18.49 26.04
C GLU A 312 20.42 18.80 27.54
N PRO A 313 20.99 19.95 27.97
CA PRO A 313 21.18 20.25 29.39
C PRO A 313 19.90 20.71 30.11
N LEU A 314 18.79 20.94 29.39
CA LEU A 314 17.53 21.45 29.95
C LEU A 314 16.48 20.37 30.15
N MET A 315 16.76 19.14 29.72
CA MET A 315 15.81 18.02 29.70
C MET A 315 16.42 16.82 30.42
N PRO A 316 15.58 15.98 31.07
CA PRO A 316 15.96 14.61 31.36
C PRO A 316 16.43 13.87 30.10
N SER A 317 17.31 12.89 30.28
CA SER A 317 17.86 12.10 29.17
C SER A 317 16.78 11.45 28.30
N GLN A 318 15.69 10.98 28.90
CA GLN A 318 14.57 10.36 28.19
C GLN A 318 13.79 11.37 27.34
N ASP A 319 13.50 12.55 27.89
CA ASP A 319 12.82 13.63 27.16
C ASP A 319 13.67 14.14 26.00
N PHE A 320 14.98 14.25 26.21
CA PHE A 320 15.93 14.63 25.16
C PHE A 320 16.01 13.58 24.05
N ALA A 321 16.09 12.29 24.39
CA ALA A 321 16.08 11.21 23.41
C ALA A 321 14.80 11.21 22.57
N ARG A 322 13.65 11.50 23.18
CA ARG A 322 12.38 11.70 22.47
C ARG A 322 12.44 12.89 21.51
N LEU A 323 12.94 14.03 21.96
CA LEU A 323 13.08 15.22 21.11
C LEU A 323 13.97 14.94 19.89
N ASP A 324 15.13 14.32 20.11
CA ASP A 324 16.09 14.00 19.05
C ASP A 324 15.50 13.03 18.01
N ALA A 325 14.76 12.02 18.46
CA ALA A 325 14.11 11.08 17.57
C ALA A 325 12.91 11.69 16.80
N VAL A 326 12.12 12.58 17.41
CA VAL A 326 11.08 13.34 16.70
C VAL A 326 11.71 14.26 15.64
N MET A 327 12.83 14.90 15.97
CA MET A 327 13.60 15.70 15.01
C MET A 327 14.15 14.87 13.86
N THR A 328 14.72 13.71 14.17
CA THR A 328 15.20 12.75 13.17
C THR A 328 14.06 12.27 12.27
N ALA A 329 12.90 11.93 12.84
CA ALA A 329 11.73 11.52 12.07
C ALA A 329 11.25 12.61 11.11
N ARG A 330 11.26 13.87 11.58
CA ARG A 330 10.90 15.02 10.76
C ARG A 330 11.85 15.23 9.58
N LEU A 331 13.16 15.16 9.83
CA LEU A 331 14.21 15.35 8.83
C LEU A 331 14.29 14.21 7.81
N THR A 332 14.06 12.98 8.24
CA THR A 332 14.23 11.78 7.39
C THR A 332 12.94 11.35 6.67
N GLY A 333 11.77 11.71 7.21
CA GLY A 333 10.50 11.19 6.71
C GLY A 333 10.04 9.88 7.36
N THR A 334 10.86 9.28 8.23
CA THR A 334 10.54 7.99 8.88
C THR A 334 9.95 8.23 10.27
N THR A 335 8.71 7.80 10.50
CA THR A 335 8.06 7.89 11.82
C THR A 335 8.83 7.10 12.89
N ALA A 336 9.04 7.71 14.05
CA ALA A 336 9.68 7.09 15.21
C ALA A 336 8.67 6.28 16.06
N TYR A 337 9.18 5.30 16.81
CA TYR A 337 8.43 4.57 17.83
C TYR A 337 9.17 4.65 19.17
N PHE A 338 8.43 4.90 20.25
CA PHE A 338 8.94 4.97 21.61
C PHE A 338 8.13 4.05 22.52
N ASP A 339 8.79 3.14 23.23
CA ASP A 339 8.18 2.27 24.25
C ASP A 339 8.47 2.72 25.69
N SER A 340 9.13 3.88 25.85
CA SER A 340 9.65 4.39 27.12
C SER A 340 9.05 5.75 27.52
N TRP A 341 7.75 5.98 27.30
CA TRP A 341 7.06 7.12 27.93
C TRP A 341 6.74 6.80 29.38
N GLY A 342 7.77 6.70 30.20
CA GLY A 342 7.66 6.47 31.64
C GLY A 342 7.55 7.80 32.38
N TRP A 343 6.61 7.89 33.31
CA TRP A 343 6.52 8.98 34.29
C TRP A 343 7.48 8.79 35.49
N GLY A 344 8.45 7.88 35.36
CA GLY A 344 9.26 7.41 36.48
C GLY A 344 10.77 7.49 36.18
N ASN A 345 11.54 7.72 37.24
CA ASN A 345 13.00 7.67 37.28
C ASN A 345 13.54 6.24 37.07
N SER A 346 13.24 5.61 35.94
CA SER A 346 13.81 4.30 35.57
C SER A 346 15.04 4.46 34.70
#